data_AF-A0A940R813-F1
#
_entry.id   AF-A0A940R813-F1
#
_cell.length_a   1.000
_cell.length_b   1.000
_cell.length_c   1.000
_cell.angle_alpha   90.00
_cell.angle_beta   90.00
_cell.angle_gamma   90.00
#
_symmetry.space_group_name_H-M   'P 1'
#
loop_
_entity.id
_entity.type
_entity.pdbx_description
1 polymer ?
#
loop_
_entity_poly.entity_id
_entity_poly.type
_entity_poly.pdbx_seq_one_letter_code
_entity_poly.pdbx_strand_id
1 'polypeptide(L)'
;MKRRLPIVPFLFAAVFCAGASAAEIDTGIVIDCAHPALPSQRAVGAAMAQPNPGQAYATRARLMTEARRACRREHAANVRLVREAPLPAQHRLAGSVSYP
;
A
#
# COMPACT_ATOMS: atom_id res chain seq x y z
N MET A 1 -14.20 -44.28 47.17
CA MET A 1 -15.12 -43.59 46.25
C MET A 1 -14.30 -42.77 45.24
N LYS A 2 -14.18 -43.22 43.99
CA LYS A 2 -13.34 -42.60 42.94
C LYS A 2 -14.24 -41.80 42.00
N ARG A 3 -14.14 -40.46 42.02
CA ARG A 3 -14.89 -39.56 41.13
C ARG A 3 -14.13 -39.38 39.81
N ARG A 4 -14.82 -39.69 38.71
CA ARG A 4 -14.36 -39.48 37.32
C ARG A 4 -14.69 -38.05 36.90
N LEU A 5 -13.74 -37.35 36.27
CA LEU A 5 -14.02 -36.17 35.44
C LEU A 5 -13.52 -36.45 34.02
N PRO A 6 -14.38 -36.43 32.99
CA PRO A 6 -13.93 -36.42 31.60
C PRO A 6 -13.50 -34.99 31.19
N ILE A 7 -12.27 -34.87 30.72
CA ILE A 7 -11.70 -33.65 30.13
C ILE A 7 -12.24 -33.56 28.69
N VAL A 8 -13.09 -32.58 28.42
CA VAL A 8 -13.59 -32.26 27.07
C VAL A 8 -12.60 -31.32 26.39
N PRO A 9 -12.05 -31.64 25.21
CA PRO A 9 -11.14 -30.74 24.52
C PRO A 9 -11.94 -29.63 23.81
N PHE A 10 -11.67 -28.38 24.18
CA PHE A 10 -12.14 -27.19 23.47
C PHE A 10 -11.38 -27.07 22.14
N LEU A 11 -12.05 -27.40 21.02
CA LEU A 11 -11.57 -27.13 19.67
C LEU A 11 -11.83 -25.65 19.33
N PHE A 12 -10.78 -24.84 19.31
CA PHE A 12 -10.83 -23.45 18.84
C PHE A 12 -10.40 -23.42 17.36
N ALA A 13 -11.37 -23.44 16.45
CA ALA A 13 -11.13 -23.19 15.03
C ALA A 13 -11.29 -21.69 14.74
N ALA A 14 -10.18 -20.95 14.70
CA ALA A 14 -10.18 -19.57 14.21
C ALA A 14 -9.89 -19.58 12.70
N VAL A 15 -10.96 -19.53 11.90
CA VAL A 15 -10.88 -19.24 10.46
C VAL A 15 -10.50 -17.77 10.30
N PHE A 16 -9.21 -17.50 10.07
CA PHE A 16 -8.74 -16.17 9.71
C PHE A 16 -8.89 -16.00 8.18
N CYS A 17 -10.10 -15.73 7.72
CA CYS A 17 -10.35 -15.27 6.36
C CYS A 17 -9.87 -13.82 6.24
N ALA A 18 -8.56 -13.62 6.06
CA ALA A 18 -8.02 -12.37 5.57
C ALA A 18 -8.36 -12.27 4.07
N GLY A 19 -9.51 -11.66 3.77
CA GLY A 19 -9.86 -11.24 2.42
C GLY A 19 -8.77 -10.32 1.88
N ALA A 20 -7.87 -10.87 1.08
CA ALA A 20 -6.99 -10.10 0.24
C ALA A 20 -7.86 -9.47 -0.84
N SER A 21 -8.41 -8.29 -0.55
CA SER A 21 -8.90 -7.40 -1.57
C SER A 21 -7.70 -7.06 -2.43
N ALA A 22 -7.54 -7.80 -3.52
CA ALA A 22 -6.61 -7.49 -4.60
C ALA A 22 -7.04 -6.12 -5.14
N ALA A 23 -6.49 -5.07 -4.55
CA ALA A 23 -6.59 -3.73 -5.09
C ALA A 23 -6.06 -3.82 -6.52
N GLU A 24 -6.94 -3.63 -7.47
CA GLU A 24 -6.69 -3.77 -8.90
C GLU A 24 -5.59 -2.78 -9.29
N ILE A 25 -4.35 -3.29 -9.38
CA ILE A 25 -3.14 -2.51 -9.67
C ILE A 25 -3.02 -2.31 -11.18
N ASP A 26 -4.01 -1.71 -11.82
CA ASP A 26 -3.88 -1.34 -13.24
C ASP A 26 -3.93 0.17 -13.46
N THR A 27 -4.47 0.95 -12.51
CA THR A 27 -4.57 2.41 -12.68
C THR A 27 -4.39 3.24 -11.40
N GLY A 28 -4.12 2.64 -10.24
CA GLY A 28 -3.84 3.36 -8.99
C GLY A 28 -4.13 2.53 -7.73
N ILE A 29 -3.71 3.01 -6.57
CA ILE A 29 -4.01 2.40 -5.26
C ILE A 29 -5.11 3.23 -4.60
N VAL A 30 -6.28 2.63 -4.37
CA VAL A 30 -7.38 3.27 -3.63
C VAL A 30 -7.24 2.94 -2.14
N ILE A 31 -7.40 3.95 -1.29
CA ILE A 31 -7.25 3.86 0.16
C ILE A 31 -8.53 4.39 0.81
N ASP A 32 -9.16 3.54 1.63
CA ASP A 32 -10.26 3.93 2.52
C ASP A 32 -9.68 4.77 3.67
N CYS A 33 -10.19 5.99 3.84
CA CYS A 33 -9.73 6.90 4.89
C CYS A 33 -10.23 6.52 6.28
N ALA A 34 -11.28 5.72 6.40
CA ALA A 34 -11.72 5.17 7.69
C ALA A 34 -10.73 4.10 8.20
N HIS A 35 -10.16 3.32 7.28
CA HIS A 35 -9.18 2.28 7.57
C HIS A 35 -7.97 2.38 6.64
N PRO A 36 -7.11 3.41 6.80
CA PRO A 36 -6.05 3.68 5.86
C PRO A 36 -5.02 2.56 5.90
N ALA A 37 -5.03 1.72 4.88
CA ALA A 37 -4.12 0.60 4.70
C ALA A 37 -3.59 0.59 3.27
N LEU A 38 -2.27 0.47 3.14
CA LEU A 38 -1.63 0.24 1.85
C LEU A 38 -1.44 -1.25 1.58
N PRO A 39 -1.34 -1.63 0.30
CA PRO A 39 -0.91 -2.97 -0.11
C PRO A 39 0.40 -3.40 0.57
N SER A 40 0.68 -4.69 0.52
CA SER A 40 1.92 -5.26 1.07
C SER A 40 3.15 -4.63 0.40
N GLN A 41 4.30 -4.66 1.07
CA GLN A 41 5.56 -4.15 0.52
C GLN A 41 5.92 -4.81 -0.82
N ARG A 42 5.66 -6.12 -0.97
CA ARG A 42 5.87 -6.84 -2.23
C ARG A 42 4.94 -6.32 -3.34
N ALA A 43 3.68 -6.07 -3.01
CA ALA A 43 2.72 -5.54 -3.98
C ALA A 43 3.08 -4.10 -4.41
N VAL A 44 3.47 -3.24 -3.46
CA VAL A 44 3.97 -1.88 -3.77
C VAL A 44 5.24 -1.95 -4.62
N GLY A 45 6.18 -2.83 -4.28
CA GLY A 45 7.40 -3.03 -5.06
C GLY A 45 7.12 -3.49 -6.49
N ALA A 46 6.21 -4.46 -6.67
CA ALA A 46 5.77 -4.91 -7.99
C ALA A 46 5.10 -3.77 -8.79
N ALA A 47 4.18 -3.02 -8.17
CA ALA A 47 3.49 -1.89 -8.81
C ALA A 47 4.44 -0.76 -9.26
N MET A 48 5.53 -0.55 -8.51
CA MET A 48 6.52 0.49 -8.77
C MET A 48 7.75 -0.02 -9.54
N ALA A 49 7.75 -1.28 -9.97
CA ALA A 49 8.89 -1.94 -10.59
C ALA A 49 10.19 -1.82 -9.76
N GLN A 50 10.07 -1.93 -8.44
CA GLN A 50 11.17 -1.87 -7.48
C GLN A 50 11.54 -3.29 -7.02
N PRO A 51 12.58 -3.91 -7.59
CA PRO A 51 13.03 -5.25 -7.18
C PRO A 51 13.74 -5.23 -5.82
N ASN A 52 14.21 -4.07 -5.37
CA ASN A 52 14.89 -3.91 -4.09
C ASN A 52 13.85 -3.77 -2.96
N PRO A 53 13.87 -4.66 -1.94
CA PRO A 53 12.89 -4.61 -0.85
C PRO A 53 13.01 -3.34 0.00
N GLY A 54 14.23 -2.83 0.23
CA GLY A 54 14.43 -1.57 0.97
C GLY A 54 13.82 -0.36 0.26
N GLN A 55 13.95 -0.29 -1.08
CA GLN A 55 13.30 0.74 -1.87
C GLN A 55 11.77 0.62 -1.80
N ALA A 56 11.24 -0.60 -1.95
CA ALA A 56 9.80 -0.85 -1.83
C ALA A 56 9.25 -0.48 -0.45
N TYR A 57 10.01 -0.73 0.62
CA TYR A 57 9.66 -0.30 1.98
C TYR A 57 9.60 1.23 2.09
N ALA A 58 10.66 1.91 1.64
CA ALA A 58 10.75 3.37 1.70
C ALA A 58 9.61 4.04 0.92
N THR A 59 9.32 3.53 -0.29
CA THR A 59 8.20 4.01 -1.11
C THR A 59 6.86 3.76 -0.41
N ARG A 60 6.62 2.57 0.14
CA ARG A 60 5.41 2.29 0.91
C ARG A 60 5.23 3.24 2.10
N ALA A 61 6.30 3.49 2.86
CA ALA A 61 6.26 4.39 4.02
C ALA A 61 5.90 5.83 3.61
N ARG A 62 6.45 6.30 2.49
CA ARG A 62 6.13 7.60 1.90
C ARG A 62 4.66 7.69 1.48
N LEU A 63 4.18 6.72 0.69
CA LEU A 63 2.79 6.68 0.22
C LEU A 63 1.80 6.66 1.39
N MET A 64 2.13 5.99 2.49
CA MET A 64 1.27 5.95 3.68
C MET A 64 1.15 7.32 4.33
N THR A 65 2.25 8.06 4.40
CA THR A 65 2.28 9.42 4.94
C THR A 65 1.46 10.37 4.07
N GLU A 66 1.61 10.27 2.75
CA GLU A 66 0.85 11.08 1.78
C GLU A 66 -0.65 10.76 1.85
N ALA A 67 -1.03 9.48 1.87
CA ALA A 67 -2.42 9.05 2.02
C ALA A 67 -3.06 9.57 3.32
N ARG A 68 -2.38 9.41 4.46
CA ARG A 68 -2.86 9.93 5.75
C ARG A 68 -3.02 11.45 5.73
N ARG A 69 -2.13 12.16 5.03
CA ARG A 69 -2.23 13.62 4.89
C ARG A 69 -3.42 14.01 4.02
N ALA A 70 -3.64 13.32 2.90
CA ALA A 70 -4.77 13.57 1.99
C ALA A 70 -6.11 13.30 2.69
N CYS A 71 -6.26 12.15 3.36
CA CYS A 71 -7.46 11.80 4.12
C CYS A 71 -7.83 12.87 5.16
N ARG A 72 -6.85 13.44 5.87
CA ARG A 72 -7.10 14.50 6.86
C ARG A 72 -7.46 15.84 6.23
N ARG A 73 -6.88 16.17 5.07
CA ARG A 73 -7.05 17.50 4.45
C ARG A 73 -8.36 17.63 3.70
N GLU A 74 -8.77 16.56 3.02
CA GLU A 74 -9.90 16.61 2.09
C GLU A 74 -11.19 16.10 2.72
N HIS A 75 -11.15 15.62 3.97
CA HIS A 75 -12.27 14.93 4.62
C HIS A 75 -12.91 13.85 3.71
N ALA A 76 -12.09 13.27 2.83
CA ALA A 76 -12.54 12.33 1.83
C ALA A 76 -12.81 10.96 2.46
N ALA A 77 -13.80 10.24 1.93
CA ALA A 77 -14.01 8.83 2.29
C ALA A 77 -12.91 7.94 1.70
N ASN A 78 -12.41 8.29 0.50
CA ASN A 78 -11.38 7.52 -0.20
C ASN A 78 -10.36 8.44 -0.85
N VAL A 79 -9.11 7.99 -0.91
CA VAL A 79 -8.01 8.65 -1.65
C VAL A 79 -7.43 7.67 -2.66
N ARG A 80 -7.19 8.15 -3.89
CA ARG A 80 -6.56 7.35 -4.94
C ARG A 80 -5.15 7.87 -5.22
N LEU A 81 -4.16 7.02 -4.98
CA LEU A 81 -2.77 7.27 -5.37
C LEU A 81 -2.58 6.80 -6.82
N VAL A 82 -2.26 7.73 -7.71
CA VAL A 82 -1.99 7.45 -9.12
C VAL A 82 -0.51 7.65 -9.41
N ARG A 83 0.05 6.82 -10.30
CA ARG A 83 1.41 7.03 -10.80
C ARG A 83 1.32 8.06 -11.91
N GLU A 84 1.98 9.21 -11.72
CA GLU A 84 2.08 10.22 -12.77
C GLU A 84 2.88 9.64 -13.95
N ALA A 85 2.32 9.72 -15.14
CA ALA A 85 3.03 9.31 -16.35
C ALA A 85 4.22 10.26 -16.56
N PRO A 86 5.39 9.77 -16.99
CA PRO A 86 6.49 10.65 -17.37
C PRO A 86 6.00 11.58 -18.48
N LEU A 87 5.99 12.89 -18.24
CA LEU A 87 5.71 13.87 -19.28
C LEU A 87 6.73 13.66 -20.43
N PRO A 88 6.29 13.68 -21.70
CA PRO A 88 7.20 13.53 -22.83
C PRO A 88 8.28 14.61 -22.77
N ALA A 89 9.52 14.21 -23.04
CA ALA A 89 10.74 15.01 -22.88
C ALA A 89 10.88 16.19 -23.89
N GLN A 90 9.82 16.97 -24.09
CA GLN A 90 9.75 18.06 -25.07
C GLN A 90 10.21 19.41 -24.48
N HIS A 91 10.68 19.47 -23.22
CA HIS A 91 11.08 20.72 -22.54
C HIS A 91 12.52 20.76 -22.02
N ARG A 92 13.38 19.78 -22.35
CA ARG A 92 14.79 19.79 -21.90
C ARG A 92 15.77 20.44 -22.90
N LEU A 93 15.27 21.15 -23.92
CA LEU A 93 16.08 21.92 -24.87
C LEU A 93 15.87 23.43 -24.66
N ALA A 94 16.31 23.95 -23.52
CA ALA A 94 16.53 25.39 -23.33
C ALA A 94 17.54 25.57 -22.19
N GLY A 95 18.82 25.40 -22.48
CA GLY A 95 19.86 25.62 -21.49
C GLY A 95 21.19 24.91 -21.75
N SER A 96 21.67 24.85 -22.99
CA SER A 96 23.10 24.65 -23.21
C SER A 96 23.82 25.96 -22.86
N VAL A 97 24.18 26.14 -21.58
CA VAL A 97 25.15 27.15 -21.18
C VAL A 97 26.51 26.65 -21.67
N SER A 98 27.05 27.28 -22.70
CA SER A 98 28.47 27.19 -23.05
C SER A 98 29.27 27.89 -21.96
N TYR A 99 30.26 27.21 -21.39
CA TYR A 99 31.32 27.84 -20.61
C TYR A 99 32.55 28.06 -21.51
N PRO A 100 33.32 29.15 -21.33
CA PRO A 100 34.54 29.44 -22.08
C PRO A 100 35.67 28.45 -21.80
#